data_AF-A0A1F5QTK0-F1
#
_entry.id   AF-A0A1F5QTK0-F1
#
_cell.length_a   1.000
_cell.length_b   1.000
_cell.length_c   1.000
_cell.angle_alpha   90.00
_cell.angle_beta   90.00
_cell.angle_gamma   90.00
#
_symmetry.space_group_name_H-M   'P 1'
#
loop_
_entity.id
_entity.type
_entity.pdbx_description
1 polymer ?
#
loop_
_entity_poly.entity_id
_entity_poly.type
_entity_poly.pdbx_seq_one_letter_code
_entity_poly.pdbx_strand_id
1 'polypeptide(L)'
;MAIAVRFSKARAEYLLGCIAKGEAIRPERGNRWTAADLLALAGAAAGAVAEHLAVKAHGTDWTKVPREHQEARWSTVRADMLAGIEWCASTTRMVRDGEYDQQFEPTHMVTITTGGGTKVPPVAGVKGAAGGGE
;
A
#
# COMPACT_ATOMS: atom_id res chain seq x y z
N MET A 1 15.19 13.42 10.24
CA MET A 1 15.69 12.11 10.69
C MET A 1 16.07 11.29 9.48
N ALA A 2 17.27 10.70 9.44
CA ALA A 2 17.68 9.81 8.34
C ALA A 2 17.47 8.35 8.76
N ILE A 3 16.97 7.50 7.86
CA ILE A 3 16.80 6.06 8.08
C ILE A 3 17.77 5.33 7.16
N ALA A 4 18.65 4.50 7.73
CA ALA A 4 19.51 3.62 6.94
C ALA A 4 18.74 2.36 6.52
N VAL A 5 18.67 2.11 5.21
CA VAL A 5 17.97 0.93 4.65
C VAL A 5 18.98 0.02 3.98
N ARG A 6 18.95 -1.27 4.32
CA ARG A 6 19.73 -2.32 3.65
C ARG A 6 18.86 -3.06 2.65
N PHE A 7 19.24 -3.02 1.39
CA PHE A 7 18.65 -3.91 0.38
C PHE A 7 19.41 -5.24 0.32
N SER A 8 18.68 -6.34 0.22
CA SER A 8 19.22 -7.68 0.01
C SER A 8 18.43 -8.36 -1.10
N LYS A 9 19.08 -8.69 -2.21
CA LYS A 9 18.45 -9.37 -3.35
C LYS A 9 17.80 -10.69 -2.92
N ALA A 10 18.55 -11.53 -2.19
CA ALA A 10 18.05 -12.82 -1.71
C ALA A 10 16.81 -12.66 -0.82
N ARG A 11 16.77 -11.60 -0.01
CA ARG A 11 15.60 -11.29 0.81
C ARG A 11 14.42 -10.86 -0.04
N ALA A 12 14.63 -10.02 -1.06
CA ALA A 12 13.57 -9.60 -1.98
C ALA A 12 12.99 -10.80 -2.75
N GLU A 13 13.84 -11.70 -3.27
CA GLU A 13 13.41 -12.92 -3.97
C GLU A 13 12.57 -13.84 -3.06
N TYR A 14 13.00 -14.03 -1.81
CA TYR A 14 12.22 -14.77 -0.81
C TYR A 14 10.84 -14.12 -0.57
N LEU A 15 10.81 -12.81 -0.32
CA LEU A 15 9.57 -12.08 -0.04
C LEU A 15 8.59 -12.15 -1.23
N LEU A 16 9.07 -11.91 -2.44
CA LEU A 16 8.27 -12.00 -3.66
C LEU A 16 7.74 -13.42 -3.88
N GLY A 17 8.57 -14.44 -3.64
CA GLY A 17 8.15 -15.84 -3.70
C GLY A 17 7.03 -16.16 -2.72
N CYS A 18 7.13 -15.70 -1.46
CA CYS A 18 6.08 -15.92 -0.46
C CYS A 18 4.79 -15.16 -0.80
N ILE A 19 4.89 -13.90 -1.24
CA ILE A 19 3.73 -13.09 -1.63
C ILE A 19 2.98 -13.77 -2.79
N ALA A 20 3.71 -14.20 -3.83
CA ALA A 20 3.11 -14.83 -5.00
C ALA A 20 2.39 -16.15 -4.69
N LYS A 21 2.86 -16.89 -3.69
CA LYS A 21 2.32 -18.20 -3.31
C LYS A 21 1.35 -18.16 -2.12
N GLY A 22 1.19 -17.01 -1.47
CA GLY A 22 0.43 -16.90 -0.22
C GLY A 22 1.08 -17.63 0.96
N GLU A 23 2.41 -17.76 0.96
CA GLU A 23 3.15 -18.48 2.00
C GLU A 23 3.47 -17.57 3.20
N ALA A 24 3.69 -18.19 4.36
CA ALA A 24 4.04 -17.49 5.58
C ALA A 24 5.42 -16.80 5.48
N ILE A 25 5.46 -15.49 5.79
CA ILE A 25 6.68 -14.70 5.77
C ILE A 25 7.34 -14.70 7.15
N ARG A 26 8.64 -15.02 7.20
CA ARG A 26 9.45 -15.01 8.43
C ARG A 26 10.45 -13.84 8.42
N PRO A 27 10.80 -13.23 9.56
CA PRO A 27 11.87 -12.22 9.62
C PRO A 27 13.25 -12.83 9.27
N GLU A 28 14.19 -12.01 8.80
CA GLU A 28 15.49 -12.48 8.29
C GLU A 28 16.38 -13.07 9.40
N ARG A 29 16.25 -12.58 10.64
CA ARG A 29 17.07 -13.02 11.78
C ARG A 29 16.20 -13.50 12.95
N GLY A 30 15.90 -14.79 12.97
CA GLY A 30 15.21 -15.45 14.09
C GLY A 30 13.70 -15.26 14.07
N ASN A 31 13.07 -15.17 15.25
CA ASN A 31 11.61 -15.09 15.41
C ASN A 31 11.09 -13.67 15.71
N ARG A 32 11.91 -12.62 15.50
CA ARG A 32 11.52 -11.24 15.81
C ARG A 32 11.67 -10.34 14.59
N TRP A 33 10.68 -9.49 14.38
CA TRP A 33 10.69 -8.47 13.34
C TRP A 33 11.56 -7.28 13.76
N THR A 34 12.54 -6.95 12.95
CA THR A 34 13.28 -5.69 13.07
C THR A 34 12.67 -4.62 12.16
N ALA A 35 13.00 -3.35 12.39
CA ALA A 35 12.60 -2.26 11.49
C ALA A 35 13.10 -2.51 10.04
N ALA A 36 14.29 -3.10 9.88
CA ALA A 36 14.82 -3.45 8.58
C ALA A 36 14.00 -4.55 7.88
N ASP A 37 13.55 -5.57 8.63
CA ASP A 37 12.68 -6.63 8.09
C ASP A 37 11.34 -6.07 7.62
N LEU A 38 10.75 -5.17 8.41
CA LEU A 38 9.47 -4.55 8.11
C LEU A 38 9.58 -3.61 6.90
N LEU A 39 10.67 -2.86 6.77
CA LEU A 39 10.93 -2.01 5.60
C LEU A 39 11.15 -2.85 4.34
N ALA A 40 11.88 -3.97 4.43
CA ALA A 40 12.06 -4.88 3.31
C ALA A 40 10.73 -5.51 2.86
N LEU A 41 9.89 -5.95 3.82
CA LEU A 41 8.55 -6.46 3.55
C LEU A 41 7.66 -5.40 2.92
N ALA A 42 7.61 -4.19 3.49
CA ALA A 42 6.83 -3.08 2.95
C ALA A 42 7.26 -2.72 1.52
N GLY A 43 8.56 -2.72 1.25
CA GLY A 43 9.10 -2.49 -0.10
C GLY A 43 8.67 -3.57 -1.10
N ALA A 44 8.76 -4.85 -0.72
CA ALA A 44 8.33 -5.96 -1.58
C ALA A 44 6.81 -5.93 -1.85
N ALA A 45 6.01 -5.68 -0.81
CA ALA A 45 4.56 -5.55 -0.95
C ALA A 45 4.17 -4.33 -1.80
N ALA A 46 4.83 -3.19 -1.61
CA ALA A 46 4.62 -2.00 -2.43
C ALA A 46 4.95 -2.28 -3.91
N GLY A 47 6.05 -2.97 -4.19
CA GLY A 47 6.39 -3.41 -5.56
C GLY A 47 5.28 -4.25 -6.20
N ALA A 48 4.79 -5.27 -5.47
CA ALA A 48 3.69 -6.12 -5.94
C ALA A 48 2.38 -5.34 -6.16
N VAL A 49 2.02 -4.43 -5.24
CA VAL A 49 0.85 -3.57 -5.40
C VAL A 49 0.98 -2.66 -6.61
N ALA A 50 2.16 -2.04 -6.80
CA ALA A 50 2.42 -1.18 -7.94
C ALA A 50 2.18 -1.93 -9.25
N GLU A 51 2.68 -3.17 -9.38
CA GLU A 51 2.45 -4.04 -10.55
C GLU A 51 0.97 -4.35 -10.77
N HIS A 52 0.22 -4.68 -9.70
CA HIS A 52 -1.22 -4.91 -9.80
C HIS A 52 -2.00 -3.67 -10.24
N LEU A 53 -1.69 -2.50 -9.66
CA LEU A 53 -2.32 -1.22 -10.04
C LEU A 53 -1.95 -0.84 -11.47
N ALA A 54 -0.71 -1.07 -11.85
CA ALA A 54 -0.19 -0.88 -13.20
C ALA A 54 -1.00 -1.66 -14.25
N VAL A 55 -1.27 -2.93 -13.99
CA VAL A 55 -2.07 -3.80 -14.87
C VAL A 55 -3.52 -3.29 -14.95
N LYS A 56 -4.11 -2.94 -13.81
CA LYS A 56 -5.50 -2.46 -13.71
C LYS A 56 -5.73 -1.10 -14.37
N ALA A 57 -4.79 -0.16 -14.22
CA ALA A 57 -4.93 1.21 -14.72
C ALA A 57 -4.73 1.34 -16.24
N HIS A 58 -3.95 0.44 -16.85
CA HIS A 58 -3.53 0.61 -18.25
C HIS A 58 -3.85 -0.56 -19.18
N GLY A 59 -4.56 -1.59 -18.70
CA GLY A 59 -5.06 -2.64 -19.59
C GLY A 59 -3.96 -3.45 -20.26
N THR A 60 -2.94 -3.84 -19.49
CA THR A 60 -1.93 -4.87 -19.82
C THR A 60 -0.97 -4.54 -20.97
N ASP A 61 0.17 -3.99 -20.58
CA ASP A 61 1.56 -4.40 -20.89
C ASP A 61 2.44 -3.14 -20.91
N TRP A 62 3.16 -2.89 -19.81
CA TRP A 62 4.04 -1.72 -19.71
C TRP A 62 5.15 -1.73 -20.75
N THR A 63 5.51 -2.88 -21.30
CA THR A 63 6.48 -2.97 -22.40
C THR A 63 5.97 -2.32 -23.68
N LYS A 64 4.66 -2.08 -23.82
CA LYS A 64 4.01 -1.43 -24.97
C LYS A 64 3.76 0.06 -24.78
N VAL A 65 3.96 0.60 -23.58
CA VAL A 65 3.80 2.03 -23.32
C VAL A 65 5.09 2.76 -23.70
N PRO A 66 5.07 3.87 -24.47
CA PRO A 66 6.27 4.64 -24.76
C PRO A 66 6.95 5.11 -23.46
N ARG A 67 8.29 5.04 -23.40
CA ARG A 67 9.06 5.30 -22.16
C ARG A 67 8.72 6.65 -21.50
N GLU A 68 8.51 7.68 -22.31
CA GLU A 68 8.13 9.03 -21.85
C GLU A 68 6.76 9.06 -21.17
N HIS A 69 5.81 8.21 -21.59
CA HIS A 69 4.51 8.04 -20.94
C HIS A 69 4.54 7.06 -19.77
N GLN A 70 5.55 6.18 -19.71
CA GLN A 70 5.74 5.29 -18.55
C GLN A 70 6.08 6.08 -17.30
N GLU A 71 6.98 7.07 -17.39
CA GLU A 71 7.40 7.88 -16.24
C GLU A 71 6.24 8.68 -15.63
N ALA A 72 5.44 9.34 -16.46
CA ALA A 72 4.27 10.11 -15.99
C ALA A 72 3.20 9.21 -15.35
N ARG A 73 2.88 8.07 -15.98
CA ARG A 73 1.90 7.10 -15.46
C ARG A 73 2.40 6.42 -14.19
N TRP A 74 3.69 6.10 -14.13
CA TRP A 74 4.33 5.54 -12.95
C TRP A 74 4.30 6.51 -11.77
N SER A 75 4.46 7.82 -12.02
CA SER A 75 4.33 8.85 -10.99
C SER A 75 2.95 8.83 -10.32
N THR A 76 1.87 8.76 -11.12
CA THR A 76 0.50 8.67 -10.60
C THR A 76 0.25 7.37 -9.85
N VAL A 77 0.61 6.22 -10.44
CA VAL A 77 0.46 4.90 -9.78
C VAL A 77 1.22 4.87 -8.45
N ARG A 78 2.44 5.42 -8.43
CA ARG A 78 3.25 5.53 -7.21
C ARG A 78 2.61 6.43 -6.17
N ALA A 79 2.05 7.57 -6.56
CA ALA A 79 1.39 8.50 -5.65
C ALA A 79 0.16 7.85 -5.01
N ASP A 80 -0.71 7.22 -5.81
CA ASP A 80 -1.92 6.53 -5.32
C ASP A 80 -1.56 5.33 -4.42
N MET A 81 -0.54 4.56 -4.80
CA MET A 81 -0.03 3.46 -3.98
C MET A 81 0.48 3.94 -2.62
N LEU A 82 1.29 5.01 -2.59
CA LEU A 82 1.83 5.54 -1.35
C LEU A 82 0.72 6.11 -0.45
N ALA A 83 -0.27 6.80 -1.02
CA ALA A 83 -1.45 7.24 -0.29
C ALA A 83 -2.24 6.06 0.30
N GLY A 84 -2.35 4.94 -0.44
CA GLY A 84 -2.89 3.68 0.06
C GLY A 84 -2.13 3.10 1.25
N ILE A 85 -0.81 3.06 1.16
CA ILE A 85 0.05 2.60 2.24
C ILE A 85 -0.10 3.49 3.49
N GLU A 86 -0.15 4.81 3.29
CA GLU A 86 -0.32 5.78 4.37
C GLU A 86 -1.68 5.66 5.06
N TRP A 87 -2.76 5.46 4.29
CA TRP A 87 -4.09 5.16 4.83
C TRP A 87 -4.04 3.91 5.71
N CYS A 88 -3.56 2.79 5.17
CA CYS A 88 -3.45 1.54 5.92
C CYS A 88 -2.59 1.67 7.20
N ALA A 89 -1.49 2.43 7.15
CA ALA A 89 -0.65 2.69 8.31
C ALA A 89 -1.39 3.49 9.39
N SER A 90 -2.10 4.54 8.98
CA SER A 90 -2.88 5.40 9.87
C SER A 90 -4.03 4.63 10.52
N THR A 91 -4.78 3.87 9.72
CA THR A 91 -5.87 3.02 10.21
C THR A 91 -5.37 1.92 11.14
N THR A 92 -4.23 1.28 10.83
CA THR A 92 -3.62 0.28 11.72
C THR A 92 -3.21 0.90 13.06
N ARG A 93 -2.74 2.16 13.05
CA ARG A 93 -2.46 2.91 14.27
C ARG A 93 -3.72 3.17 15.09
N MET A 94 -4.84 3.53 14.45
CA MET A 94 -6.12 3.68 15.14
C MET A 94 -6.58 2.37 15.80
N VAL A 95 -6.35 1.22 15.14
CA VAL A 95 -6.64 -0.09 15.75
C VAL A 95 -5.78 -0.30 17.00
N ARG A 96 -4.47 -0.04 16.91
CA ARG A 96 -3.55 -0.15 18.05
C ARG A 96 -3.95 0.77 19.21
N ASP A 97 -4.38 1.98 18.89
CA ASP A 97 -4.70 3.02 19.86
C ASP A 97 -6.16 2.91 20.39
N GLY A 98 -6.96 1.95 19.89
CA GLY A 98 -8.35 1.71 20.33
C GLY A 98 -9.38 2.70 19.76
N GLU A 99 -8.99 3.48 18.76
CA GLU A 99 -9.79 4.55 18.16
C GLU A 99 -10.55 4.07 16.91
N TYR A 100 -10.19 2.92 16.35
CA TYR A 100 -10.76 2.43 15.09
C TYR A 100 -12.27 2.21 15.16
N ASP A 101 -12.75 1.48 16.18
CA ASP A 101 -14.16 1.09 16.29
C ASP A 101 -15.12 2.28 16.52
N GLN A 102 -14.56 3.44 16.92
CA GLN A 102 -15.30 4.69 17.07
C GLN A 102 -15.63 5.32 15.71
N GLN A 103 -14.79 5.09 14.69
CA GLN A 103 -14.88 5.76 13.40
C GLN A 103 -15.37 4.83 12.27
N PHE A 104 -15.04 3.54 12.35
CA PHE A 104 -15.27 2.58 11.27
C PHE A 104 -15.98 1.31 11.74
N GLU A 105 -16.64 0.66 10.80
CA GLU A 105 -17.06 -0.74 10.94
C GLU A 105 -15.86 -1.70 10.81
N PRO A 106 -15.96 -2.97 11.27
CA PRO A 106 -14.88 -3.96 11.15
C PRO A 106 -14.37 -4.16 9.72
N THR A 107 -15.18 -3.84 8.73
CA THR A 107 -14.78 -3.78 7.31
C THR A 107 -15.36 -2.52 6.69
N HIS A 108 -14.50 -1.68 6.13
CA HIS A 108 -14.88 -0.47 5.41
C HIS A 108 -14.07 -0.38 4.11
N MET A 109 -14.61 0.32 3.11
CA MET A 109 -13.96 0.49 1.80
C MET A 109 -13.66 1.96 1.57
N VAL A 110 -12.46 2.27 1.07
CA VAL A 110 -12.06 3.61 0.68
C VAL A 110 -11.58 3.64 -0.76
N THR A 111 -11.85 4.74 -1.46
CA THR A 111 -11.22 5.03 -2.76
C THR A 111 -10.11 6.04 -2.54
N ILE A 112 -8.93 5.79 -3.10
CA ILE A 112 -7.76 6.64 -2.94
C ILE A 112 -7.34 7.13 -4.31
N THR A 113 -7.35 8.44 -4.50
CA THR A 113 -6.90 9.11 -5.72
C THR A 113 -6.15 10.38 -5.37
N THR A 114 -4.96 10.56 -5.96
CA THR A 114 -4.10 11.74 -5.73
C THR A 114 -4.25 12.84 -6.78
N GLY A 115 -5.16 12.65 -7.75
CA GLY A 115 -5.49 13.63 -8.79
C GLY A 115 -6.15 14.91 -8.25
N GLY A 116 -5.35 15.80 -7.66
CA GLY A 116 -5.75 17.16 -7.25
C GLY A 116 -5.87 17.42 -5.74
N GLY A 117 -5.28 16.56 -4.90
CA GLY A 117 -5.30 16.69 -3.44
C GLY A 117 -5.91 15.44 -2.81
N THR A 118 -5.24 14.91 -1.78
CA THR A 118 -5.64 13.67 -1.11
C THR A 118 -7.09 13.75 -0.65
N LYS A 119 -7.98 13.13 -1.43
CA LYS A 119 -9.36 12.87 -1.04
C LYS A 119 -9.50 11.37 -0.95
N VAL A 120 -9.66 10.90 0.28
CA VAL A 120 -10.00 9.51 0.59
C VAL A 120 -11.48 9.51 0.99
N PRO A 121 -12.44 9.60 0.05
CA PRO A 121 -13.82 9.43 0.41
C PRO A 121 -14.02 7.95 0.80
N PRO A 122 -14.55 7.69 2.00
CA PRO A 122 -15.05 6.37 2.31
C PRO A 122 -16.22 6.02 1.39
N VAL A 123 -16.22 4.79 0.88
CA VAL A 123 -17.27 4.27 -0.01
C VAL A 123 -18.32 3.50 0.78
N ALA A 124 -17.95 2.87 1.90
CA ALA A 124 -18.85 2.14 2.79
C ALA A 124 -18.21 1.92 4.17
N GLY A 125 -19.02 1.81 5.23
CA GLY A 125 -18.58 1.35 6.57
C GLY A 125 -18.04 2.44 7.52
N VAL A 126 -18.46 3.70 7.37
CA VAL A 126 -18.10 4.81 8.27
C VAL A 126 -19.25 5.14 9.19
N LYS A 127 -18.96 5.25 10.49
CA LYS A 127 -19.94 5.63 11.50
C LYS A 127 -20.08 7.16 11.50
N GLY A 128 -21.31 7.65 11.36
CA GLY A 128 -21.60 9.09 11.41
C GLY A 128 -21.65 9.84 10.07
N ALA A 129 -21.55 9.17 8.92
CA ALA A 129 -21.89 9.77 7.63
C ALA A 129 -23.41 9.84 7.43
N ALA A 130 -24.10 10.54 8.32
CA ALA A 130 -25.47 10.99 8.14
C ALA A 130 -25.45 12.52 8.05
N GLY A 131 -25.75 13.06 6.87
CA GLY A 131 -26.01 14.49 6.65
C GLY A 131 -25.01 15.18 5.72
N GLY A 132 -25.26 15.07 4.42
CA GLY A 132 -24.55 15.84 3.40
C GLY A 132 -25.27 15.77 2.05
N GLY A 133 -26.61 15.82 2.10
CA GLY A 133 -27.45 16.03 0.95
C GLY A 133 -28.15 17.37 1.11
N GLU A 134 -27.59 18.40 0.49
CA GLU A 134 -28.29 19.52 -0.14
C GLU A 134 -27.55 19.86 -1.43
#